data_AF-A0A438MAB9-F1
#
_entry.id   AF-A0A438MAB9-F1
#
_cell.length_a   1.000
_cell.length_b   1.000
_cell.length_c   1.000
_cell.angle_alpha   90.00
_cell.angle_beta   90.00
_cell.angle_gamma   90.00
#
_symmetry.space_group_name_H-M   'P 1'
#
loop_
_entity.id
_entity.type
_entity.pdbx_description
1 polymer ?
#
loop_
_entity_poly.entity_id
_entity_poly.type
_entity_poly.pdbx_seq_one_letter_code
_entity_poly.pdbx_strand_id
1 'polypeptide(L)'
;MRLRPFIACVTLLAGALVVLPAAMASAATTRHEAETAPATCDGTIDSNHSGYSGTGFCNAGNAVGAAAQFTVNAPAAGAATVAVRFANGTTTSRPANLTVNGSTVQPVSFEGTGAWSTWVTKTLTVSVNSGSNTIRFSPTASTGLPNIDFIEVTTDGTPPPGNTLYVATNGNDGNPGSLSQPLRTIQRAVDLAQPGYTIVIRGGTYAPSTNIQVLKNGTASAPITMTTYNGERVVIDGENMPHTPAPVDGSIPRPERGAIHIEGDYWRLIGLEIINGPYAVFGLDTNNNVFERLITRDNYESGLHLQGASSNNQIINLDAYGNRDPRNNGESADGLAIKEGSGTGNVVRGARLWNNSDDGLDFWEFLSPVTVENSIAYGNGFNRWNLPDYTGDGNGFKLGGGDVDLPAAHVVRNSMAWDNATGGFIDNANPGQMVIDHCTAWDNPGAGFDVADADATLTKNLAVANGTNVSLGSNSSGSGNSWDLGGSWSFAGTDASTITGPRNADGSIRTSTFLRPSNGADVGARF
;
A
#
# COMPACT_ATOMS: atom_id res chain seq x y z
N MET A 1 45.33 -63.06 -26.16
CA MET A 1 45.29 -62.52 -24.79
C MET A 1 44.73 -61.10 -24.89
N ARG A 2 43.41 -60.92 -24.74
CA ARG A 2 42.73 -59.62 -24.93
C ARG A 2 42.28 -59.10 -23.56
N LEU A 3 42.83 -57.95 -23.15
CA LEU A 3 42.46 -57.24 -21.92
C LEU A 3 41.06 -56.62 -22.05
N ARG A 4 40.26 -56.73 -20.98
CA ARG A 4 38.98 -56.02 -20.80
C ARG A 4 39.20 -54.77 -19.93
N PRO A 5 38.59 -53.62 -20.24
CA PRO A 5 38.68 -52.43 -19.39
C PRO A 5 37.64 -52.45 -18.27
N PHE A 6 38.04 -52.00 -17.08
CA PHE A 6 37.18 -51.74 -15.92
C PHE A 6 36.46 -50.39 -16.10
N ILE A 7 35.14 -50.38 -15.87
CA ILE A 7 34.32 -49.16 -15.76
C ILE A 7 34.19 -48.85 -14.26
N ALA A 8 34.62 -47.65 -13.85
CA ALA A 8 34.43 -47.13 -12.50
C ALA A 8 33.10 -46.33 -12.44
N CYS A 9 32.17 -46.77 -11.60
CA CYS A 9 30.98 -46.00 -11.23
C CYS A 9 31.35 -44.98 -10.15
N VAL A 10 31.11 -43.69 -10.41
CA VAL A 10 31.13 -42.62 -9.41
C VAL A 10 29.73 -42.49 -8.83
N THR A 11 29.56 -42.77 -7.53
CA THR A 11 28.34 -42.52 -6.77
C THR A 11 28.31 -41.07 -6.28
N LEU A 12 27.30 -40.30 -6.71
CA LEU A 12 26.98 -38.97 -6.18
C LEU A 12 26.23 -39.13 -4.84
N LEU A 13 26.80 -38.65 -3.73
CA LEU A 13 26.10 -38.53 -2.46
C LEU A 13 25.35 -37.19 -2.42
N ALA A 14 24.02 -37.21 -2.42
CA ALA A 14 23.18 -36.05 -2.13
C ALA A 14 23.06 -35.88 -0.61
N GLY A 15 23.68 -34.83 -0.06
CA GLY A 15 23.49 -34.44 1.34
C GLY A 15 22.18 -33.67 1.50
N ALA A 16 21.25 -34.20 2.31
CA ALA A 16 20.04 -33.50 2.71
C ALA A 16 20.39 -32.37 3.68
N LEU A 17 20.11 -31.12 3.29
CA LEU A 17 20.24 -29.95 4.16
C LEU A 17 19.05 -29.92 5.14
N VAL A 18 19.28 -30.29 6.40
CA VAL A 18 18.29 -30.14 7.47
C VAL A 18 18.26 -28.67 7.89
N VAL A 19 17.21 -27.94 7.50
CA VAL A 19 16.93 -26.61 8.03
C VAL A 19 16.36 -26.79 9.44
N LEU A 20 17.18 -26.51 10.46
CA LEU A 20 16.70 -26.37 11.83
C LEU A 20 15.88 -25.08 11.95
N PRO A 21 14.73 -25.07 12.66
CA PRO A 21 14.02 -23.83 12.92
C PRO A 21 14.92 -22.91 13.76
N ALA A 22 15.06 -21.66 13.32
CA ALA A 22 15.74 -20.63 14.10
C ALA A 22 15.07 -20.52 15.48
N ALA A 23 15.85 -20.67 16.54
CA ALA A 23 15.38 -20.41 17.90
C ALA A 23 14.87 -18.96 17.96
N MET A 24 13.68 -18.75 18.53
CA MET A 24 13.20 -17.40 18.83
C MET A 24 14.23 -16.73 19.73
N ALA A 25 14.83 -15.63 19.27
CA ALA A 25 15.74 -14.84 20.08
C ALA A 25 14.97 -14.27 21.28
N SER A 26 15.34 -14.68 22.48
CA SER A 26 14.86 -14.04 23.71
C SER A 26 15.36 -12.59 23.74
N ALA A 27 14.49 -11.64 24.08
CA ALA A 27 14.89 -10.25 24.30
C ALA A 27 16.01 -10.21 25.35
N ALA A 28 17.14 -9.59 25.00
CA ALA A 28 18.29 -9.50 25.89
C ALA A 28 18.16 -8.27 26.79
N THR A 29 18.03 -8.50 28.10
CA THR A 29 18.10 -7.43 29.11
C THR A 29 19.57 -7.11 29.39
N THR A 30 19.94 -5.84 29.28
CA THR A 30 21.30 -5.35 29.58
C THR A 30 21.25 -4.39 30.76
N ARG A 31 22.14 -4.58 31.74
CA ARG A 31 22.28 -3.67 32.90
C ARG A 31 23.33 -2.60 32.63
N HIS A 32 23.05 -1.38 33.09
CA HIS A 32 23.94 -0.24 33.09
C HIS A 32 24.01 0.36 34.50
N GLU A 33 25.13 0.14 35.20
CA GLU A 33 25.40 0.68 36.53
C GLU A 33 25.62 2.21 36.46
N ALA A 34 25.09 2.98 37.41
CA ALA A 34 25.11 4.44 37.37
C ALA A 34 26.51 5.04 37.58
N GLU A 35 27.41 4.30 38.21
CA GLU A 35 28.80 4.67 38.46
C GLU A 35 29.79 4.27 37.37
N THR A 36 29.33 3.52 36.35
CA THR A 36 30.20 2.99 35.30
C THR A 36 30.01 3.73 33.98
N ALA A 37 31.09 4.27 33.41
CA ALA A 37 31.06 4.88 32.09
C ALA A 37 30.52 3.89 31.03
N PRO A 38 29.67 4.32 30.08
CA PRO A 38 29.37 5.71 29.70
C PRO A 38 28.21 6.38 30.48
N ALA A 39 27.79 5.86 31.63
CA ALA A 39 26.86 6.59 32.50
C ALA A 39 27.52 7.85 33.08
N THR A 40 26.71 8.86 33.37
CA THR A 40 27.12 10.12 34.00
C THR A 40 26.15 10.51 35.10
N CYS A 41 26.69 11.06 36.18
CA CYS A 41 25.94 11.52 37.34
C CYS A 41 26.34 12.97 37.64
N ASP A 42 25.39 13.91 37.56
CA ASP A 42 25.60 15.31 37.94
C ASP A 42 25.48 15.43 39.47
N GLY A 43 26.50 14.92 40.17
CA GLY A 43 26.56 14.79 41.63
C GLY A 43 27.78 13.98 42.06
N THR A 44 27.60 13.10 43.04
CA THR A 44 28.65 12.16 43.48
C THR A 44 28.24 10.71 43.24
N ILE A 45 29.23 9.85 43.09
CA ILE A 45 29.05 8.40 43.25
C ILE A 45 29.33 8.07 44.70
N ASP A 46 28.31 7.62 45.42
CA ASP A 46 28.38 7.29 46.84
C ASP A 46 28.26 5.77 47.06
N SER A 47 28.65 5.32 48.25
CA SER A 47 28.59 3.91 48.70
C SER A 47 28.20 3.77 50.18
N ASN A 48 27.67 4.85 50.77
CA ASN A 48 27.38 4.99 52.20
C ASN A 48 26.02 4.39 52.63
N HIS A 49 25.25 3.80 51.72
CA HIS A 49 24.03 3.06 52.01
C HIS A 49 24.20 1.62 51.54
N SER A 50 23.77 0.63 52.33
CA SER A 50 23.86 -0.78 51.92
C SER A 50 22.81 -1.13 50.84
N GLY A 51 23.09 -2.15 50.02
CA GLY A 51 22.09 -2.80 49.15
C GLY A 51 22.08 -2.40 47.67
N TYR A 52 22.96 -1.48 47.26
CA TYR A 52 23.23 -1.11 45.85
C TYR A 52 24.03 -2.23 45.13
N SER A 53 24.15 -2.17 43.80
CA SER A 53 25.01 -3.08 43.02
C SER A 53 26.31 -2.41 42.54
N GLY A 54 27.25 -3.21 42.04
CA GLY A 54 28.52 -2.65 41.60
C GLY A 54 29.34 -2.07 42.75
N THR A 55 29.89 -0.88 42.54
CA THR A 55 30.83 -0.20 43.44
C THR A 55 30.27 1.07 44.08
N GLY A 56 29.14 1.59 43.58
CA GLY A 56 28.45 2.73 44.17
C GLY A 56 27.09 2.96 43.52
N PHE A 57 26.51 4.14 43.74
CA PHE A 57 25.27 4.60 43.10
C PHE A 57 25.34 6.10 42.84
N CYS A 58 24.55 6.61 41.90
CA CYS A 58 24.45 8.04 41.63
C CYS A 58 23.62 8.76 42.69
N ASN A 59 24.27 9.68 43.41
CA ASN A 59 23.66 10.69 44.26
C ASN A 59 23.73 12.05 43.53
N ALA A 60 22.75 12.29 42.65
CA ALA A 60 22.71 13.54 41.89
C ALA A 60 22.45 14.75 42.81
N GLY A 61 22.95 15.92 42.41
CA GLY A 61 22.76 17.15 43.17
C GLY A 61 21.29 17.47 43.46
N ASN A 62 21.01 17.97 44.66
CA ASN A 62 19.67 18.45 45.06
C ASN A 62 19.37 19.81 44.41
N ALA A 63 19.16 19.81 43.09
CA ALA A 63 18.87 21.00 42.30
C ALA A 63 18.05 20.66 41.05
N VAL A 64 17.18 21.58 40.62
CA VAL A 64 16.52 21.49 39.32
C VAL A 64 17.60 21.53 38.23
N GLY A 65 17.55 20.58 37.29
CA GLY A 65 18.51 20.50 36.19
C GLY A 65 19.74 19.63 36.43
N ALA A 66 19.93 19.06 37.64
CA ALA A 66 20.84 17.93 37.84
C ALA A 66 20.38 16.70 37.01
N ALA A 67 21.18 15.64 36.92
CA ALA A 67 20.77 14.43 36.22
C ALA A 67 21.57 13.18 36.55
N ALA A 68 20.97 12.05 36.19
CA ALA A 68 21.66 10.81 35.88
C ALA A 68 21.37 10.47 34.41
N GLN A 69 22.39 10.15 33.63
CA GLN A 69 22.26 9.81 32.21
C GLN A 69 23.01 8.53 31.88
N PHE A 70 22.37 7.65 31.12
CA PHE A 70 22.89 6.38 30.65
C PHE A 70 22.97 6.38 29.13
N THR A 71 23.97 5.69 28.57
CA THR A 71 24.03 5.40 27.13
C THR A 71 23.79 3.92 26.91
N VAL A 72 22.82 3.58 26.06
CA VAL A 72 22.38 2.21 25.81
C VAL A 72 22.39 1.93 24.31
N ASN A 73 22.84 0.74 23.91
CA ASN A 73 22.82 0.33 22.50
C ASN A 73 21.63 -0.58 22.26
N ALA A 74 20.80 -0.24 21.27
CA ALA A 74 19.70 -1.08 20.81
C ALA A 74 20.06 -1.74 19.47
N PRO A 75 19.81 -3.06 19.31
CA PRO A 75 20.10 -3.75 18.05
C PRO A 75 19.19 -3.29 16.89
N ALA A 76 18.02 -2.73 17.22
CA ALA A 76 17.06 -2.16 16.30
C ALA A 76 16.34 -0.97 16.96
N ALA A 77 15.72 -0.11 16.15
CA ALA A 77 14.81 0.91 16.66
C ALA A 77 13.51 0.26 17.14
N GLY A 78 12.95 0.71 18.27
CA GLY A 78 11.75 0.11 18.83
C GLY A 78 11.46 0.55 20.26
N ALA A 79 10.49 -0.11 20.89
CA ALA A 79 10.22 0.09 22.31
C ALA A 79 11.30 -0.59 23.14
N ALA A 80 11.73 0.07 24.20
CA ALA A 80 12.61 -0.46 25.22
C ALA A 80 11.95 -0.32 26.58
N THR A 81 12.01 -1.40 27.36
CA THR A 81 11.61 -1.40 28.76
C THR A 81 12.82 -1.04 29.62
N VAL A 82 12.71 0.02 30.40
CA VAL A 82 13.76 0.56 31.28
C VAL A 82 13.34 0.36 32.73
N ALA A 83 13.96 -0.59 33.41
CA ALA A 83 13.81 -0.85 34.83
C ALA A 83 14.86 -0.06 35.61
N VAL A 84 14.42 0.99 36.31
CA VAL A 84 15.27 1.88 37.10
C VAL A 84 15.28 1.42 38.55
N ARG A 85 16.44 1.02 39.08
CA ARG A 85 16.58 0.69 40.50
C ARG A 85 17.01 1.93 41.28
N PHE A 86 16.23 2.30 42.29
CA PHE A 86 16.43 3.56 43.03
C PHE A 86 16.08 3.42 44.52
N ALA A 87 16.59 4.36 45.32
CA ALA A 87 16.22 4.54 46.73
C ALA A 87 15.86 6.00 47.01
N ASN A 88 14.74 6.22 47.71
CA ASN A 88 14.29 7.52 48.20
C ASN A 88 13.90 7.37 49.66
N GLY A 89 14.84 7.62 50.58
CA GLY A 89 14.62 7.43 52.02
C GLY A 89 13.68 8.45 52.67
N THR A 90 13.02 9.32 51.89
CA THR A 90 12.04 10.29 52.38
C THR A 90 10.61 9.79 52.20
N THR A 91 9.63 10.50 52.75
CA THR A 91 8.20 10.21 52.56
C THR A 91 7.57 10.94 51.36
N THR A 92 8.32 11.81 50.69
CA THR A 92 7.83 12.63 49.57
C THR A 92 8.42 12.15 48.27
N SER A 93 7.61 12.12 47.21
CA SER A 93 8.10 11.73 45.90
C SER A 93 9.08 12.76 45.32
N ARG A 94 10.05 12.27 44.54
CA ARG A 94 11.00 13.10 43.81
C ARG A 94 10.63 13.09 42.31
N PRO A 95 10.04 14.17 41.77
CA PRO A 95 9.63 14.22 40.37
C PRO A 95 10.82 14.54 39.44
N ALA A 96 10.77 13.98 38.24
CA ALA A 96 11.77 14.14 37.20
C ALA A 96 11.14 14.12 35.80
N ASN A 97 11.85 14.66 34.82
CA ASN A 97 11.60 14.43 33.40
C ASN A 97 12.51 13.30 32.90
N LEU A 98 11.93 12.36 32.16
CA LEU A 98 12.67 11.39 31.37
C LEU A 98 12.89 11.96 29.97
N THR A 99 14.15 12.00 29.54
CA THR A 99 14.57 12.47 28.22
C THR A 99 15.31 11.37 27.49
N VAL A 100 14.94 11.12 26.23
CA VAL A 100 15.61 10.14 25.36
C VAL A 100 16.15 10.87 24.14
N ASN A 101 17.44 10.71 23.84
CA ASN A 101 18.11 11.35 22.70
C ASN A 101 17.85 12.88 22.64
N GLY A 102 17.90 13.53 23.80
CA GLY A 102 17.69 14.98 23.94
C GLY A 102 16.23 15.45 23.97
N SER A 103 15.25 14.57 23.74
CA SER A 103 13.82 14.90 23.76
C SER A 103 13.13 14.41 25.03
N THR A 104 12.43 15.27 25.75
CA THR A 104 11.62 14.86 26.91
C THR A 104 10.45 13.98 26.48
N VAL A 105 10.37 12.76 27.00
CA VAL A 105 9.37 11.75 26.60
C VAL A 105 8.21 11.65 27.60
N GLN A 106 8.47 11.70 28.91
CA GLN A 106 7.43 11.64 29.94
C GLN A 106 7.92 12.19 31.29
N PRO A 107 7.02 12.74 32.14
CA PRO A 107 7.32 12.95 33.54
C PRO A 107 7.40 11.60 34.28
N VAL A 108 8.25 11.52 35.29
CA VAL A 108 8.45 10.35 36.16
C VAL A 108 8.43 10.83 37.60
N SER A 109 7.72 10.12 38.48
CA SER A 109 7.75 10.34 39.92
C SER A 109 8.49 9.19 40.60
N PHE A 110 9.42 9.47 41.51
CA PHE A 110 10.11 8.46 42.33
C PHE A 110 9.61 8.52 43.77
N GLU A 111 8.74 7.58 44.13
CA GLU A 111 8.08 7.53 45.45
C GLU A 111 9.06 7.21 46.58
N GLY A 112 8.68 7.54 47.82
CA GLY A 112 9.45 7.17 49.00
C GLY A 112 9.60 5.64 49.14
N THR A 113 10.82 5.16 49.36
CA THR A 113 11.15 3.74 49.57
C THR A 113 11.26 3.36 51.04
N GLY A 114 11.09 4.33 51.95
CA GLY A 114 11.10 4.15 53.41
C GLY A 114 12.47 4.27 54.07
N ALA A 115 13.55 3.91 53.37
CA ALA A 115 14.93 4.14 53.82
C ALA A 115 15.89 4.24 52.63
N TRP A 116 17.01 4.94 52.80
CA TRP A 116 18.05 5.06 51.75
C TRP A 116 18.81 3.75 51.48
N SER A 117 18.68 2.74 52.36
CA SER A 117 19.15 1.37 52.16
C SER A 117 18.08 0.44 51.56
N THR A 118 16.87 0.96 51.28
CA THR A 118 15.78 0.21 50.65
C THR A 118 15.65 0.61 49.19
N TRP A 119 16.01 -0.33 48.32
CA TRP A 119 16.05 -0.15 46.87
C TRP A 119 14.83 -0.81 46.22
N VAL A 120 14.14 -0.08 45.34
CA VAL A 120 13.00 -0.57 44.58
C VAL A 120 13.22 -0.33 43.09
N THR A 121 12.51 -1.08 42.25
CA THR A 121 12.60 -0.95 40.79
C THR A 121 11.33 -0.32 40.24
N LYS A 122 11.49 0.71 39.39
CA LYS A 122 10.41 1.31 38.61
C LYS A 122 10.63 1.03 37.14
N THR A 123 9.63 0.44 36.49
CA THR A 123 9.66 0.14 35.05
C THR A 123 9.03 1.27 34.25
N LEU A 124 9.70 1.66 33.17
CA LEU A 124 9.30 2.70 32.23
C LEU A 124 9.41 2.14 30.81
N THR A 125 8.56 2.60 29.90
CA THR A 125 8.69 2.26 28.48
C THR A 125 9.12 3.51 27.71
N VAL A 126 10.10 3.36 26.83
CA VAL A 126 10.63 4.43 25.98
C VAL A 126 10.90 3.93 24.57
N SER A 127 10.90 4.82 23.58
CA SER A 127 11.30 4.48 22.22
C SER A 127 12.79 4.79 22.00
N VAL A 128 13.52 3.84 21.43
CA VAL A 128 14.95 3.94 21.11
C VAL A 128 15.19 3.82 19.61
N ASN A 129 16.25 4.44 19.11
CA ASN A 129 16.79 4.28 17.77
C ASN A 129 17.63 3.00 17.69
N SER A 130 17.89 2.50 16.48
CA SER A 130 18.95 1.49 16.29
C SER A 130 20.32 2.11 16.62
N GLY A 131 21.19 1.35 17.27
CA GLY A 131 22.48 1.83 17.74
C GLY A 131 22.39 2.57 19.08
N SER A 132 23.22 3.60 19.25
CA SER A 132 23.41 4.29 20.53
C SER A 132 22.27 5.24 20.87
N ASN A 133 21.80 5.18 22.11
CA ASN A 133 20.73 6.01 22.66
C ASN A 133 21.13 6.56 24.02
N THR A 134 20.69 7.78 24.34
CA THR A 134 20.85 8.37 25.67
C THR A 134 19.52 8.36 26.42
N ILE A 135 19.56 7.96 27.70
CA ILE A 135 18.42 7.96 28.62
C ILE A 135 18.79 8.82 29.82
N ARG A 136 18.14 9.98 29.98
CA ARG A 136 18.45 10.98 31.02
C ARG A 136 17.26 11.22 31.93
N PHE A 137 17.48 11.12 33.24
CA PHE A 137 16.54 11.55 34.28
C PHE A 137 16.97 12.92 34.79
N SER A 138 16.08 13.92 34.79
CA SER A 138 16.37 15.28 35.29
C SER A 138 15.30 15.71 36.29
N PRO A 139 15.63 16.01 37.56
CA PRO A 139 14.63 16.34 38.56
C PRO A 139 13.99 17.69 38.25
N THR A 140 12.68 17.78 38.49
CA THR A 140 11.89 19.01 38.27
C THR A 140 11.65 19.79 39.56
N ALA A 141 12.16 19.30 40.69
CA ALA A 141 12.11 19.95 41.99
C ALA A 141 13.51 20.14 42.59
N SER A 142 13.66 21.15 43.44
CA SER A 142 14.93 21.45 44.14
C SER A 142 15.40 20.35 45.09
N THR A 143 14.55 19.37 45.39
CA THR A 143 14.89 18.19 46.19
C THR A 143 15.77 17.19 45.44
N GLY A 144 16.00 17.33 44.12
CA GLY A 144 16.86 16.44 43.34
C GLY A 144 16.22 15.09 42.96
N LEU A 145 17.03 14.20 42.37
CA LEU A 145 16.66 12.81 42.06
C LEU A 145 16.75 11.91 43.30
N PRO A 146 16.10 10.74 43.34
CA PRO A 146 16.49 9.69 44.29
C PRO A 146 17.94 9.24 44.04
N ASN A 147 18.49 8.42 44.93
CA ASN A 147 19.71 7.68 44.62
C ASN A 147 19.39 6.65 43.53
N ILE A 148 20.09 6.69 42.41
CA ILE A 148 19.90 5.76 41.28
C ILE A 148 21.07 4.79 41.25
N ASP A 149 20.77 3.51 41.35
CA ASP A 149 21.75 2.43 41.37
C ASP A 149 22.11 2.01 39.94
N PHE A 150 21.12 1.52 39.19
CA PHE A 150 21.29 1.13 37.78
C PHE A 150 20.00 1.29 36.99
N ILE A 151 20.14 1.16 35.67
CA ILE A 151 19.04 0.79 34.79
C ILE A 151 19.27 -0.58 34.15
N GLU A 152 18.21 -1.36 34.03
CA GLU A 152 18.16 -2.53 33.16
C GLU A 152 17.30 -2.19 31.95
N VAL A 153 17.84 -2.40 30.76
CA VAL A 153 17.15 -2.12 29.51
C VAL A 153 16.92 -3.41 28.75
N THR A 154 15.65 -3.74 28.56
CA THR A 154 15.21 -4.79 27.64
C THR A 154 14.81 -4.10 26.35
N THR A 155 15.60 -4.31 25.29
CA THR A 155 15.24 -3.82 23.96
C THR A 155 14.39 -4.87 23.28
N ASP A 156 13.11 -4.58 23.11
CA ASP A 156 12.22 -5.43 22.36
C ASP A 156 12.52 -5.13 20.89
N GLY A 157 13.57 -5.77 20.34
CA GLY A 157 13.82 -5.80 18.88
C GLY A 157 12.70 -6.50 18.09
N THR A 158 11.59 -6.80 18.74
CA THR A 158 10.38 -7.39 18.21
C THR A 158 9.33 -6.30 18.04
N PRO A 159 8.77 -6.13 16.82
CA PRO A 159 7.52 -5.40 16.64
C PRO A 159 6.43 -5.97 17.56
N PRO A 160 5.27 -5.31 17.74
CA PRO A 160 4.28 -5.71 18.74
C PRO A 160 4.00 -7.21 18.67
N PRO A 161 3.69 -7.87 19.80
CA PRO A 161 3.39 -9.30 19.79
C PRO A 161 2.20 -9.57 18.85
N GLY A 162 2.52 -10.12 17.68
CA GLY A 162 1.60 -10.28 16.55
C GLY A 162 2.11 -9.55 15.31
N ASN A 163 1.98 -10.18 14.14
CA ASN A 163 2.34 -9.57 12.86
C ASN A 163 1.32 -8.49 12.45
N THR A 164 0.96 -7.57 13.36
CA THR A 164 -0.10 -6.58 13.15
C THR A 164 0.29 -5.21 13.71
N LEU A 165 0.21 -4.18 12.87
CA LEU A 165 0.45 -2.78 13.22
C LEU A 165 -0.86 -2.02 13.06
N TYR A 166 -1.28 -1.26 14.07
CA TYR A 166 -2.48 -0.44 14.02
C TYR A 166 -2.13 1.04 13.76
N VAL A 167 -2.87 1.68 12.86
CA VAL A 167 -2.75 3.10 12.53
C VAL A 167 -4.08 3.80 12.84
N ALA A 168 -4.05 4.96 13.49
CA ALA A 168 -5.25 5.76 13.80
C ALA A 168 -4.95 7.26 13.67
N THR A 169 -5.93 8.06 13.25
CA THR A 169 -5.79 9.52 13.12
C THR A 169 -5.45 10.23 14.43
N ASN A 170 -5.82 9.65 15.57
CA ASN A 170 -5.47 10.09 16.91
C ASN A 170 -4.27 9.35 17.53
N GLY A 171 -3.55 8.55 16.72
CA GLY A 171 -2.36 7.83 17.14
C GLY A 171 -1.12 8.71 17.32
N ASN A 172 0.00 8.07 17.63
CA ASN A 172 1.31 8.71 17.78
C ASN A 172 2.40 7.80 17.17
N ASP A 173 3.31 8.34 16.35
CA ASP A 173 4.34 7.53 15.68
C ASP A 173 5.47 7.04 16.60
N GLY A 174 5.50 7.54 17.84
CA GLY A 174 6.29 7.00 18.94
C GLY A 174 5.65 5.78 19.62
N ASN A 175 4.38 5.46 19.34
CA ASN A 175 3.69 4.29 19.89
C ASN A 175 4.20 2.98 19.24
N PRO A 176 4.00 1.83 19.90
CA PRO A 176 4.40 0.53 19.35
C PRO A 176 3.53 0.03 18.18
N GLY A 177 2.40 0.70 17.88
CA GLY A 177 1.47 0.24 16.84
C GLY A 177 0.57 -0.91 17.27
N SER A 178 0.25 -1.00 18.57
CA SER A 178 -0.79 -1.91 19.08
C SER A 178 -2.18 -1.28 18.93
N LEU A 179 -3.25 -2.07 19.08
CA LEU A 179 -4.62 -1.54 18.99
C LEU A 179 -4.91 -0.44 20.02
N SER A 180 -4.36 -0.56 21.24
CA SER A 180 -4.53 0.42 22.31
C SER A 180 -3.58 1.62 22.21
N GLN A 181 -2.47 1.47 21.49
CA GLN A 181 -1.49 2.52 21.24
C GLN A 181 -1.10 2.49 19.74
N PRO A 182 -1.98 2.99 18.86
CA PRO A 182 -1.76 2.94 17.42
C PRO A 182 -0.73 3.99 16.97
N LEU A 183 -0.08 3.70 15.84
CA LEU A 183 0.71 4.67 15.09
C LEU A 183 -0.19 5.79 14.55
N ARG A 184 0.39 6.96 14.27
CA ARG A 184 -0.34 8.09 13.69
C ARG A 184 -0.39 8.00 12.17
N THR A 185 0.75 7.73 11.54
CA THR A 185 0.90 7.79 10.09
C THR A 185 0.96 6.41 9.47
N ILE A 186 0.43 6.29 8.24
CA ILE A 186 0.52 5.07 7.44
C ILE A 186 1.98 4.81 7.05
N GLN A 187 2.74 5.85 6.69
CA GLN A 187 4.17 5.72 6.36
C GLN A 187 4.95 5.07 7.51
N ARG A 188 4.71 5.49 8.77
CA ARG A 188 5.40 4.87 9.91
C ARG A 188 5.11 3.38 10.03
N ALA A 189 3.88 2.95 9.75
CA ALA A 189 3.53 1.54 9.74
C ALA A 189 4.20 0.79 8.58
N VAL A 190 4.27 1.40 7.40
CA VAL A 190 5.01 0.87 6.25
C VAL A 190 6.47 0.69 6.61
N ASP A 191 7.12 1.67 7.24
CA ASP A 191 8.53 1.62 7.67
C ASP A 191 8.82 0.49 8.67
N LEU A 192 7.85 0.17 9.55
CA LEU A 192 7.98 -0.87 10.56
C LEU A 192 7.64 -2.28 10.05
N ALA A 193 6.76 -2.40 9.06
CA ALA A 193 6.28 -3.69 8.57
C ALA A 193 7.40 -4.59 8.02
N GLN A 194 7.35 -5.88 8.32
CA GLN A 194 8.22 -6.91 7.72
C GLN A 194 7.35 -7.87 6.88
N PRO A 195 7.93 -8.78 6.08
CA PRO A 195 7.16 -9.84 5.44
C PRO A 195 6.23 -10.55 6.43
N GLY A 196 4.95 -10.69 6.06
CA GLY A 196 3.91 -11.31 6.87
C GLY A 196 3.18 -10.36 7.82
N TYR A 197 3.53 -9.07 7.86
CA TYR A 197 2.82 -8.06 8.65
C TYR A 197 1.50 -7.64 8.02
N THR A 198 0.54 -7.30 8.88
CA THR A 198 -0.72 -6.65 8.54
C THR A 198 -0.77 -5.26 9.16
N ILE A 199 -0.75 -4.22 8.35
CA ILE A 199 -1.04 -2.84 8.72
C ILE A 199 -2.57 -2.68 8.70
N VAL A 200 -3.16 -2.44 9.85
CA VAL A 200 -4.60 -2.29 10.06
C VAL A 200 -4.91 -0.83 10.38
N ILE A 201 -5.63 -0.17 9.48
CA ILE A 201 -5.87 1.27 9.53
C ILE A 201 -7.28 1.53 10.05
N ARG A 202 -7.40 2.31 11.13
CA ARG A 202 -8.67 2.76 11.70
C ARG A 202 -9.33 3.79 10.79
N GLY A 203 -10.65 3.85 10.83
CA GLY A 203 -11.45 4.78 10.05
C GLY A 203 -11.07 6.24 10.32
N GLY A 204 -11.06 7.03 9.25
CA GLY A 204 -10.67 8.43 9.30
C GLY A 204 -10.10 8.92 7.97
N THR A 205 -9.79 10.21 7.94
CA THR A 205 -9.12 10.85 6.81
C THR A 205 -7.67 11.12 7.19
N TYR A 206 -6.77 10.59 6.38
CA TYR A 206 -5.33 10.71 6.50
C TYR A 206 -4.85 11.63 5.40
N ALA A 207 -4.33 12.81 5.75
CA ALA A 207 -3.92 13.83 4.80
C ALA A 207 -2.39 14.05 4.87
N PRO A 208 -1.59 13.11 4.37
CA PRO A 208 -0.12 13.23 4.40
C PRO A 208 0.37 14.37 3.50
N SER A 209 1.48 15.00 3.88
CA SER A 209 2.11 16.08 3.10
C SER A 209 3.05 15.58 2.00
N THR A 210 3.30 14.28 1.93
CA THR A 210 4.13 13.59 0.93
C THR A 210 3.56 12.19 0.70
N ASN A 211 3.91 11.57 -0.42
CA ASN A 211 3.46 10.23 -0.80
C ASN A 211 3.80 9.18 0.27
N ILE A 212 2.95 8.15 0.38
CA ILE A 212 3.26 6.94 1.14
C ILE A 212 4.17 6.06 0.27
N GLN A 213 5.42 5.89 0.67
CA GLN A 213 6.47 5.16 -0.02
C GLN A 213 6.48 3.68 0.39
N VAL A 214 6.07 2.80 -0.53
CA VAL A 214 6.00 1.35 -0.38
C VAL A 214 7.12 0.71 -1.18
N LEU A 215 8.32 0.68 -0.59
CA LEU A 215 9.56 0.24 -1.25
C LEU A 215 10.09 -1.12 -0.77
N LYS A 216 9.58 -1.63 0.36
CA LYS A 216 10.01 -2.92 0.91
C LYS A 216 9.24 -4.06 0.27
N ASN A 217 9.83 -5.25 0.21
CA ASN A 217 9.15 -6.43 -0.30
C ASN A 217 8.52 -7.25 0.84
N GLY A 218 7.35 -7.81 0.58
CA GLY A 218 6.91 -9.04 1.23
C GLY A 218 7.60 -10.26 0.59
N THR A 219 7.03 -11.44 0.81
CA THR A 219 7.39 -12.64 0.06
C THR A 219 6.14 -13.41 -0.35
N ALA A 220 6.26 -14.34 -1.28
CA ALA A 220 5.16 -15.21 -1.69
C ALA A 220 4.48 -15.95 -0.51
N SER A 221 5.27 -16.36 0.49
CA SER A 221 4.75 -17.05 1.69
C SER A 221 4.37 -16.09 2.83
N ALA A 222 4.84 -14.84 2.79
CA ALA A 222 4.62 -13.84 3.83
C ALA A 222 4.44 -12.44 3.20
N PRO A 223 3.32 -12.20 2.49
CA PRO A 223 3.05 -10.89 1.92
C PRO A 223 2.78 -9.85 3.02
N ILE A 224 2.99 -8.58 2.71
CA ILE A 224 2.63 -7.48 3.62
C ILE A 224 1.23 -6.99 3.24
N THR A 225 0.32 -6.92 4.21
CA THR A 225 -1.06 -6.51 3.97
C THR A 225 -1.32 -5.13 4.58
N MET A 226 -1.91 -4.21 3.81
CA MET A 226 -2.43 -2.93 4.28
C MET A 226 -3.95 -2.94 4.09
N THR A 227 -4.70 -2.85 5.19
CA THR A 227 -6.15 -3.05 5.19
C THR A 227 -6.86 -2.17 6.22
N THR A 228 -8.17 -2.08 6.12
CA THR A 228 -9.02 -1.36 7.07
C THR A 228 -9.32 -2.18 8.31
N TYR A 229 -9.52 -1.50 9.45
CA TYR A 229 -9.97 -2.14 10.68
C TYR A 229 -11.48 -2.43 10.61
N ASN A 230 -11.87 -3.70 10.59
CA ASN A 230 -13.29 -4.12 10.63
C ASN A 230 -14.19 -3.44 9.58
N GLY A 231 -13.65 -3.13 8.40
CA GLY A 231 -14.39 -2.43 7.34
C GLY A 231 -14.68 -0.96 7.62
N GLU A 232 -14.04 -0.35 8.63
CA GLU A 232 -14.08 1.09 8.85
C GLU A 232 -13.59 1.82 7.58
N ARG A 233 -14.24 2.94 7.24
CA ARG A 233 -13.88 3.72 6.05
C ARG A 233 -12.59 4.50 6.28
N VAL A 234 -11.56 4.17 5.51
CA VAL A 234 -10.24 4.84 5.52
C VAL A 234 -10.10 5.65 4.24
N VAL A 235 -9.89 6.97 4.38
CA VAL A 235 -9.62 7.87 3.26
C VAL A 235 -8.18 8.37 3.36
N ILE A 236 -7.41 8.18 2.28
CA ILE A 236 -6.12 8.83 2.07
C ILE A 236 -6.37 10.02 1.16
N ASP A 237 -6.19 11.23 1.69
CA ASP A 237 -6.42 12.48 0.99
C ASP A 237 -5.08 13.09 0.59
N GLY A 238 -4.77 13.04 -0.70
CA GLY A 238 -3.52 13.50 -1.27
C GLY A 238 -3.39 15.01 -1.42
N GLU A 239 -4.44 15.79 -1.15
CA GLU A 239 -4.52 17.23 -1.46
C GLU A 239 -3.34 18.05 -0.90
N ASN A 240 -2.71 17.62 0.20
CA ASN A 240 -1.56 18.30 0.80
C ASN A 240 -0.19 17.90 0.20
N MET A 241 -0.15 17.03 -0.79
CA MET A 241 1.08 16.57 -1.42
C MET A 241 1.60 17.55 -2.48
N PRO A 242 2.91 17.50 -2.82
CA PRO A 242 3.43 18.20 -3.98
C PRO A 242 2.65 17.87 -5.25
N HIS A 243 2.62 18.80 -6.21
CA HIS A 243 2.07 18.58 -7.55
C HIS A 243 0.60 18.11 -7.57
N THR A 244 -0.22 18.62 -6.63
CA THR A 244 -1.58 18.14 -6.41
C THR A 244 -2.59 19.32 -6.37
N PRO A 245 -3.16 19.74 -7.52
CA PRO A 245 -2.71 19.39 -8.87
C PRO A 245 -1.42 20.11 -9.29
N ALA A 246 -0.70 19.54 -10.25
CA ALA A 246 0.32 20.26 -10.98
C ALA A 246 -0.30 21.33 -11.90
N PRO A 247 0.40 22.43 -12.21
CA PRO A 247 -0.06 23.38 -13.23
C PRO A 247 -0.10 22.73 -14.62
N VAL A 248 -0.84 23.34 -15.56
CA VAL A 248 -0.82 22.97 -16.99
C VAL A 248 0.63 22.90 -17.49
N ASP A 249 0.92 21.87 -18.30
CA ASP A 249 2.26 21.52 -18.81
C ASP A 249 3.31 21.16 -17.73
N GLY A 250 2.88 21.07 -16.47
CA GLY A 250 3.72 20.61 -15.38
C GLY A 250 4.13 19.15 -15.54
N SER A 251 5.24 18.77 -14.89
CA SER A 251 5.63 17.37 -14.74
C SER A 251 5.67 17.00 -13.27
N ILE A 252 5.33 15.74 -12.98
CA ILE A 252 5.38 15.18 -11.63
C ILE A 252 6.62 14.27 -11.57
N PRO A 253 7.62 14.58 -10.72
CA PRO A 253 8.78 13.72 -10.54
C PRO A 253 8.35 12.31 -10.20
N ARG A 254 8.97 11.30 -10.82
CA ARG A 254 8.56 9.90 -10.67
C ARG A 254 8.44 9.43 -9.20
N PRO A 255 9.39 9.74 -8.29
CA PRO A 255 9.28 9.35 -6.87
C PRO A 255 8.14 10.04 -6.11
N GLU A 256 7.56 11.10 -6.67
CA GLU A 256 6.48 11.91 -6.09
C GLU A 256 5.12 11.60 -6.73
N ARG A 257 5.05 10.62 -7.64
CA ARG A 257 3.77 10.15 -8.22
C ARG A 257 3.04 9.23 -7.25
N GLY A 258 1.71 9.40 -7.15
CA GLY A 258 0.80 8.54 -6.41
C GLY A 258 0.72 8.83 -4.92
N ALA A 259 -0.47 9.11 -4.39
CA ALA A 259 -0.66 9.23 -2.95
C ALA A 259 -0.13 7.99 -2.20
N ILE A 260 -0.19 6.84 -2.86
CA ILE A 260 0.67 5.69 -2.60
C ILE A 260 1.61 5.50 -3.80
N HIS A 261 2.92 5.54 -3.52
CA HIS A 261 3.99 5.19 -4.46
C HIS A 261 4.50 3.79 -4.11
N ILE A 262 4.45 2.84 -5.06
CA ILE A 262 4.80 1.44 -4.80
C ILE A 262 5.83 0.90 -5.82
N GLU A 263 6.96 0.47 -5.29
CA GLU A 263 7.96 -0.32 -6.02
C GLU A 263 8.16 -1.71 -5.38
N GLY A 264 7.65 -1.91 -4.17
CA GLY A 264 7.76 -3.17 -3.44
C GLY A 264 6.89 -4.29 -4.00
N ASP A 265 7.37 -5.52 -3.88
CA ASP A 265 6.67 -6.73 -4.30
C ASP A 265 5.89 -7.40 -3.15
N TYR A 266 4.91 -8.24 -3.51
CA TYR A 266 4.12 -9.06 -2.56
C TYR A 266 3.38 -8.25 -1.49
N TRP A 267 2.81 -7.12 -1.88
CA TRP A 267 1.87 -6.33 -1.09
C TRP A 267 0.42 -6.70 -1.36
N ARG A 268 -0.43 -6.47 -0.37
CA ARG A 268 -1.89 -6.51 -0.51
C ARG A 268 -2.47 -5.21 0.02
N LEU A 269 -3.01 -4.36 -0.84
CA LEU A 269 -3.70 -3.13 -0.48
C LEU A 269 -5.20 -3.37 -0.60
N ILE A 270 -5.92 -3.30 0.52
CA ILE A 270 -7.30 -3.79 0.60
C ILE A 270 -8.23 -2.74 1.21
N GLY A 271 -9.30 -2.40 0.48
CA GLY A 271 -10.43 -1.63 1.02
C GLY A 271 -10.15 -0.15 1.31
N LEU A 272 -9.09 0.41 0.75
CA LEU A 272 -8.71 1.81 0.96
C LEU A 272 -9.43 2.72 -0.04
N GLU A 273 -9.80 3.91 0.41
CA GLU A 273 -10.25 4.99 -0.46
C GLU A 273 -9.14 6.04 -0.59
N ILE A 274 -8.78 6.39 -1.82
CA ILE A 274 -7.72 7.35 -2.13
C ILE A 274 -8.30 8.46 -3.01
N ILE A 275 -8.13 9.70 -2.55
CA ILE A 275 -8.69 10.89 -3.18
C ILE A 275 -7.67 11.99 -3.35
N ASN A 276 -7.92 12.88 -4.31
CA ASN A 276 -7.17 14.12 -4.50
C ASN A 276 -5.65 13.91 -4.55
N GLY A 277 -5.15 12.75 -4.98
CA GLY A 277 -3.72 12.50 -5.12
C GLY A 277 -3.19 13.01 -6.45
N PRO A 278 -1.85 13.22 -6.59
CA PRO A 278 -1.23 13.47 -7.89
C PRO A 278 -1.45 12.28 -8.83
N TYR A 279 -1.51 11.07 -8.26
CA TYR A 279 -2.23 9.87 -8.74
C TYR A 279 -2.85 9.26 -7.47
N ALA A 280 -3.81 8.34 -7.55
CA ALA A 280 -4.18 7.63 -6.32
C ALA A 280 -3.11 6.60 -5.93
N VAL A 281 -2.82 5.66 -6.84
CA VAL A 281 -1.72 4.69 -6.72
C VAL A 281 -0.84 4.77 -7.96
N PHE A 282 0.47 4.92 -7.77
CA PHE A 282 1.47 4.81 -8.83
C PHE A 282 2.44 3.69 -8.50
N GLY A 283 2.52 2.68 -9.38
CA GLY A 283 3.37 1.52 -9.25
C GLY A 283 4.44 1.47 -10.33
N LEU A 284 5.68 1.18 -9.95
CA LEU A 284 6.81 1.09 -10.85
C LEU A 284 7.59 -0.20 -10.61
N ASP A 285 7.85 -0.97 -11.69
CA ASP A 285 8.66 -2.19 -11.66
C ASP A 285 8.22 -3.16 -10.55
N THR A 286 6.91 -3.21 -10.30
CA THR A 286 6.33 -3.78 -9.09
C THR A 286 5.56 -5.07 -9.39
N ASN A 287 5.74 -6.09 -8.56
CA ASN A 287 5.33 -7.46 -8.91
C ASN A 287 4.59 -8.20 -7.80
N ASN A 288 3.70 -9.10 -8.22
CA ASN A 288 2.99 -10.03 -7.33
C ASN A 288 2.14 -9.32 -6.25
N ASN A 289 1.66 -8.10 -6.53
CA ASN A 289 0.81 -7.36 -5.61
C ASN A 289 -0.67 -7.65 -5.84
N VAL A 290 -1.46 -7.38 -4.81
CA VAL A 290 -2.93 -7.42 -4.86
C VAL A 290 -3.48 -6.05 -4.48
N PHE A 291 -4.23 -5.44 -5.39
CA PHE A 291 -4.99 -4.22 -5.18
C PHE A 291 -6.46 -4.59 -5.17
N GLU A 292 -7.03 -4.74 -3.97
CA GLU A 292 -8.37 -5.32 -3.80
C GLU A 292 -9.34 -4.32 -3.18
N ARG A 293 -10.51 -4.14 -3.81
CA ARG A 293 -11.60 -3.30 -3.31
C ARG A 293 -11.15 -1.87 -2.99
N LEU A 294 -10.22 -1.35 -3.78
CA LEU A 294 -9.83 0.04 -3.68
C LEU A 294 -10.90 0.94 -4.30
N ILE A 295 -11.05 2.12 -3.73
CA ILE A 295 -11.82 3.22 -4.32
C ILE A 295 -10.81 4.33 -4.64
N THR A 296 -10.61 4.64 -5.91
CA THR A 296 -9.68 5.69 -6.36
C THR A 296 -10.48 6.76 -7.09
N ARG A 297 -10.72 7.89 -6.42
CA ARG A 297 -11.61 8.91 -6.97
C ARG A 297 -11.11 10.33 -6.85
N ASP A 298 -11.54 11.16 -7.79
CA ASP A 298 -11.28 12.60 -7.78
C ASP A 298 -9.78 12.95 -7.71
N ASN A 299 -8.89 12.03 -8.11
CA ASN A 299 -7.45 12.28 -8.17
C ASN A 299 -7.12 13.19 -9.37
N TYR A 300 -5.95 13.83 -9.30
CA TYR A 300 -5.47 14.77 -10.31
C TYR A 300 -4.64 14.11 -11.43
N GLU A 301 -4.57 12.78 -11.41
CA GLU A 301 -4.25 11.91 -12.54
C GLU A 301 -4.95 10.57 -12.27
N SER A 302 -4.49 9.48 -12.87
CA SER A 302 -5.13 8.17 -12.90
C SER A 302 -5.40 7.61 -11.51
N GLY A 303 -6.47 6.83 -11.43
CA GLY A 303 -6.87 6.15 -10.21
C GLY A 303 -5.83 5.12 -9.74
N LEU A 304 -5.43 4.20 -10.62
CA LEU A 304 -4.35 3.26 -10.36
C LEU A 304 -3.49 3.16 -11.61
N HIS A 305 -2.19 3.37 -11.48
CA HIS A 305 -1.26 3.39 -12.60
C HIS A 305 -0.10 2.42 -12.32
N LEU A 306 0.12 1.43 -13.18
CA LEU A 306 1.30 0.55 -13.15
C LEU A 306 2.19 0.78 -14.40
N GLN A 307 3.50 0.91 -14.21
CA GLN A 307 4.49 1.10 -15.27
C GLN A 307 5.68 0.12 -15.18
N GLY A 308 6.50 0.11 -16.23
CA GLY A 308 7.79 -0.57 -16.22
C GLY A 308 7.64 -2.09 -16.24
N ALA A 309 8.59 -2.80 -15.63
CA ALA A 309 8.65 -4.26 -15.51
C ALA A 309 7.68 -4.77 -14.42
N SER A 310 6.39 -4.50 -14.58
CA SER A 310 5.34 -4.83 -13.60
C SER A 310 4.60 -6.11 -13.99
N SER A 311 4.74 -7.18 -13.20
CA SER A 311 4.20 -8.52 -13.51
C SER A 311 3.38 -9.13 -12.37
N ASN A 312 2.45 -10.02 -12.72
CA ASN A 312 1.64 -10.80 -11.76
C ASN A 312 0.84 -9.96 -10.75
N ASN A 313 0.51 -8.71 -11.07
CA ASN A 313 -0.33 -7.88 -10.21
C ASN A 313 -1.81 -8.21 -10.42
N GLN A 314 -2.56 -8.26 -9.32
CA GLN A 314 -3.99 -8.54 -9.32
C GLN A 314 -4.77 -7.29 -8.89
N ILE A 315 -5.53 -6.71 -9.81
CA ILE A 315 -6.43 -5.59 -9.56
C ILE A 315 -7.85 -6.16 -9.47
N ILE A 316 -8.40 -6.24 -8.26
CA ILE A 316 -9.63 -6.98 -7.98
C ILE A 316 -10.68 -6.04 -7.37
N ASN A 317 -11.86 -5.96 -7.98
CA ASN A 317 -12.98 -5.17 -7.50
C ASN A 317 -12.67 -3.67 -7.29
N LEU A 318 -11.82 -3.09 -8.15
CA LEU A 318 -11.49 -1.66 -8.15
C LEU A 318 -12.69 -0.80 -8.55
N ASP A 319 -12.94 0.28 -7.82
CA ASP A 319 -13.78 1.40 -8.25
C ASP A 319 -12.91 2.62 -8.52
N ALA A 320 -12.79 3.04 -9.78
CA ALA A 320 -12.00 4.20 -10.16
C ALA A 320 -12.84 5.23 -10.91
N TYR A 321 -12.98 6.44 -10.36
CA TYR A 321 -13.90 7.41 -10.94
C TYR A 321 -13.63 8.87 -10.64
N GLY A 322 -14.08 9.75 -11.53
CA GLY A 322 -13.93 11.19 -11.31
C GLY A 322 -12.48 11.67 -11.34
N ASN A 323 -11.53 10.80 -11.70
CA ASN A 323 -10.13 11.15 -11.84
C ASN A 323 -9.97 12.08 -13.04
N ARG A 324 -9.15 13.11 -12.91
CA ARG A 324 -9.02 14.20 -13.88
C ARG A 324 -7.58 14.69 -13.97
N ASP A 325 -7.10 15.01 -15.16
CA ASP A 325 -5.75 15.61 -15.31
C ASP A 325 -5.87 17.10 -15.69
N PRO A 326 -5.88 18.05 -14.72
CA PRO A 326 -5.85 19.48 -15.05
C PRO A 326 -4.48 19.95 -15.58
N ARG A 327 -3.43 19.14 -15.46
CA ARG A 327 -2.08 19.43 -15.93
C ARG A 327 -1.93 19.11 -17.43
N ASN A 328 -2.67 18.13 -17.94
CA ASN A 328 -2.70 17.75 -19.36
C ASN A 328 -4.11 17.86 -19.97
N ASN A 329 -4.87 18.88 -19.60
CA ASN A 329 -6.21 19.20 -20.16
C ASN A 329 -7.20 18.01 -20.24
N GLY A 330 -7.07 17.03 -19.34
CA GLY A 330 -7.92 15.85 -19.25
C GLY A 330 -7.36 14.57 -19.87
N GLU A 331 -6.28 14.61 -20.64
CA GLU A 331 -5.75 13.53 -21.50
C GLU A 331 -4.78 12.57 -20.80
N SER A 332 -4.87 12.37 -19.49
CA SER A 332 -4.01 11.35 -18.84
C SER A 332 -4.61 10.69 -17.61
N ALA A 333 -5.75 11.17 -17.12
CA ALA A 333 -6.35 10.62 -15.91
C ALA A 333 -7.34 9.51 -16.26
N ASP A 334 -6.81 8.29 -16.31
CA ASP A 334 -7.57 7.08 -16.53
C ASP A 334 -8.20 6.58 -15.22
N GLY A 335 -9.23 5.76 -15.30
CA GLY A 335 -9.65 4.96 -14.16
C GLY A 335 -8.52 4.02 -13.71
N LEU A 336 -8.01 3.26 -14.67
CA LEU A 336 -6.92 2.29 -14.49
C LEU A 336 -5.95 2.35 -15.67
N ALA A 337 -4.69 2.65 -15.39
CA ALA A 337 -3.61 2.62 -16.36
C ALA A 337 -2.63 1.49 -16.06
N ILE A 338 -2.33 0.66 -17.05
CA ILE A 338 -1.19 -0.27 -17.02
C ILE A 338 -0.44 0.02 -18.32
N LYS A 339 0.43 1.03 -18.31
CA LYS A 339 1.01 1.65 -19.50
C LYS A 339 2.52 1.77 -19.41
N GLU A 340 3.17 2.06 -20.54
CA GLU A 340 4.61 2.37 -20.63
C GLU A 340 5.48 1.29 -19.95
N GLY A 341 5.42 0.05 -20.45
CA GLY A 341 6.06 -1.05 -19.75
C GLY A 341 5.86 -2.44 -20.35
N SER A 342 6.18 -3.46 -19.54
CA SER A 342 5.99 -4.86 -19.88
C SER A 342 5.93 -5.72 -18.62
N GLY A 343 5.38 -6.91 -18.73
CA GLY A 343 5.23 -7.83 -17.61
C GLY A 343 3.97 -8.68 -17.75
N THR A 344 4.12 -9.98 -17.59
CA THR A 344 3.03 -10.94 -17.82
C THR A 344 2.28 -11.24 -16.53
N GLY A 345 1.10 -11.84 -16.67
CA GLY A 345 0.30 -12.32 -15.54
C GLY A 345 -0.47 -11.24 -14.79
N ASN A 346 -0.49 -9.99 -15.27
CA ASN A 346 -1.35 -8.95 -14.71
C ASN A 346 -2.82 -9.26 -15.02
N VAL A 347 -3.67 -9.14 -14.01
CA VAL A 347 -5.10 -9.44 -14.08
C VAL A 347 -5.92 -8.29 -13.51
N VAL A 348 -6.92 -7.86 -14.26
CA VAL A 348 -7.97 -6.93 -13.83
C VAL A 348 -9.28 -7.70 -13.76
N ARG A 349 -9.94 -7.71 -12.60
CA ARG A 349 -11.22 -8.43 -12.43
C ARG A 349 -12.20 -7.62 -11.60
N GLY A 350 -13.44 -7.47 -12.08
CA GLY A 350 -14.49 -6.82 -11.29
C GLY A 350 -14.35 -5.29 -11.21
N ALA A 351 -13.55 -4.68 -12.09
CA ALA A 351 -13.31 -3.24 -12.05
C ALA A 351 -14.53 -2.45 -12.54
N ARG A 352 -14.80 -1.29 -11.94
CA ARG A 352 -15.75 -0.30 -12.42
C ARG A 352 -15.00 1.01 -12.62
N LEU A 353 -15.00 1.50 -13.86
CA LEU A 353 -14.17 2.60 -14.30
C LEU A 353 -15.06 3.66 -14.95
N TRP A 354 -15.33 4.77 -14.26
CA TRP A 354 -16.35 5.70 -14.77
C TRP A 354 -16.08 7.16 -14.52
N ASN A 355 -16.60 8.00 -15.41
CA ASN A 355 -16.48 9.45 -15.31
C ASN A 355 -15.03 9.94 -15.10
N ASN A 356 -14.04 9.21 -15.61
CA ASN A 356 -12.66 9.68 -15.65
C ASN A 356 -12.51 10.64 -16.85
N SER A 357 -11.56 11.58 -16.76
CA SER A 357 -11.40 12.59 -17.82
C SER A 357 -10.87 12.00 -19.11
N ASP A 358 -10.03 10.97 -19.02
CA ASP A 358 -9.48 10.33 -20.20
C ASP A 358 -10.23 9.03 -20.50
N ASP A 359 -9.63 7.87 -20.25
CA ASP A 359 -10.26 6.58 -20.48
C ASP A 359 -10.74 5.90 -19.19
N GLY A 360 -11.59 4.89 -19.35
CA GLY A 360 -11.86 3.95 -18.27
C GLY A 360 -10.60 3.16 -17.92
N LEU A 361 -10.04 2.50 -18.94
CA LEU A 361 -8.82 1.70 -18.87
C LEU A 361 -7.89 2.05 -20.02
N ASP A 362 -6.59 2.18 -19.72
CA ASP A 362 -5.54 2.46 -20.72
C ASP A 362 -4.35 1.51 -20.59
N PHE A 363 -3.96 0.90 -21.72
CA PHE A 363 -2.78 0.03 -21.89
C PHE A 363 -1.70 0.61 -22.83
N TRP A 364 -1.72 1.91 -23.11
CA TRP A 364 -0.74 2.60 -23.97
C TRP A 364 0.69 2.11 -23.72
N GLU A 365 1.38 1.63 -24.77
CA GLU A 365 2.77 1.14 -24.70
C GLU A 365 3.06 0.02 -23.67
N PHE A 366 2.06 -0.75 -23.24
CA PHE A 366 2.29 -1.92 -22.39
C PHE A 366 2.40 -3.20 -23.21
N LEU A 367 3.62 -3.70 -23.36
CA LEU A 367 3.99 -4.69 -24.38
C LEU A 367 3.69 -6.14 -24.02
N SER A 368 3.01 -6.40 -22.90
CA SER A 368 2.73 -7.75 -22.41
C SER A 368 1.24 -7.98 -22.20
N PRO A 369 0.75 -9.21 -22.43
CA PRO A 369 -0.65 -9.54 -22.23
C PRO A 369 -1.14 -9.20 -20.82
N VAL A 370 -2.25 -8.47 -20.78
CA VAL A 370 -3.05 -8.23 -19.57
C VAL A 370 -4.40 -8.90 -19.76
N THR A 371 -4.89 -9.59 -18.72
CA THR A 371 -6.23 -10.21 -18.72
C THR A 371 -7.22 -9.33 -17.97
N VAL A 372 -8.30 -8.93 -18.64
CA VAL A 372 -9.42 -8.17 -18.08
C VAL A 372 -10.67 -9.04 -18.07
N GLU A 373 -11.32 -9.17 -16.92
CA GLU A 373 -12.50 -10.02 -16.74
C GLU A 373 -13.57 -9.29 -15.95
N ASN A 374 -14.84 -9.50 -16.29
CA ASN A 374 -15.98 -9.07 -15.47
C ASN A 374 -15.86 -7.59 -15.07
N SER A 375 -15.51 -6.71 -16.01
CA SER A 375 -15.23 -5.30 -15.71
C SER A 375 -16.13 -4.40 -16.54
N ILE A 376 -16.38 -3.18 -16.06
CA ILE A 376 -17.26 -2.22 -16.71
C ILE A 376 -16.61 -0.84 -16.80
N ALA A 377 -16.79 -0.17 -17.93
CA ALA A 377 -16.30 1.18 -18.17
C ALA A 377 -17.40 2.06 -18.79
N TYR A 378 -17.69 3.21 -18.18
CA TYR A 378 -18.79 4.06 -18.66
C TYR A 378 -18.62 5.54 -18.34
N GLY A 379 -19.17 6.41 -19.19
CA GLY A 379 -19.14 7.85 -18.93
C GLY A 379 -17.74 8.48 -18.97
N ASN A 380 -16.70 7.80 -19.44
CA ASN A 380 -15.34 8.35 -19.49
C ASN A 380 -15.22 9.37 -20.64
N GLY A 381 -14.28 10.33 -20.52
CA GLY A 381 -13.99 11.30 -21.58
C GLY A 381 -14.81 12.59 -21.60
N PHE A 382 -15.74 12.80 -20.66
CA PHE A 382 -16.48 14.06 -20.62
C PHE A 382 -15.83 15.08 -19.68
N ASN A 383 -15.70 16.31 -20.16
CA ASN A 383 -15.24 17.44 -19.37
C ASN A 383 -16.28 17.85 -18.30
N ARG A 384 -16.17 17.25 -17.11
CA ARG A 384 -17.05 17.54 -15.96
C ARG A 384 -16.51 18.63 -15.04
N TRP A 385 -15.28 19.08 -15.29
CA TRP A 385 -14.55 19.97 -14.40
C TRP A 385 -14.28 21.35 -15.01
N ASN A 386 -14.81 21.61 -16.21
CA ASN A 386 -14.57 22.83 -16.98
C ASN A 386 -13.07 23.09 -17.20
N LEU A 387 -12.30 22.03 -17.50
CA LEU A 387 -10.90 22.19 -17.88
C LEU A 387 -10.83 22.92 -19.23
N PRO A 388 -9.93 23.92 -19.38
CA PRO A 388 -9.70 24.58 -20.66
C PRO A 388 -9.10 23.61 -21.68
N ASP A 389 -9.35 23.87 -22.97
CA ASP A 389 -8.73 23.14 -24.10
C ASP A 389 -8.75 21.62 -23.92
N TYR A 390 -9.89 21.09 -23.49
CA TYR A 390 -10.03 19.71 -23.07
C TYR A 390 -9.71 18.69 -24.18
N THR A 391 -8.82 17.75 -23.90
CA THR A 391 -8.29 16.75 -24.85
C THR A 391 -8.44 15.29 -24.37
N GLY A 392 -9.24 15.00 -23.35
CA GLY A 392 -9.48 13.61 -22.95
C GLY A 392 -10.10 12.76 -24.07
N ASP A 393 -9.59 11.54 -24.26
CA ASP A 393 -9.92 10.68 -25.39
C ASP A 393 -11.28 10.01 -25.26
N GLY A 394 -11.63 9.50 -24.08
CA GLY A 394 -12.98 9.06 -23.78
C GLY A 394 -13.35 7.66 -24.25
N ASN A 395 -12.45 6.70 -24.11
CA ASN A 395 -12.72 5.29 -24.39
C ASN A 395 -13.12 4.54 -23.12
N GLY A 396 -13.93 3.49 -23.28
CA GLY A 396 -14.18 2.54 -22.19
C GLY A 396 -12.93 1.74 -21.86
N PHE A 397 -12.39 1.05 -22.87
CA PHE A 397 -11.17 0.25 -22.81
C PHE A 397 -10.26 0.58 -23.98
N LYS A 398 -9.18 1.32 -23.73
CA LYS A 398 -8.07 1.54 -24.65
C LYS A 398 -7.02 0.45 -24.43
N LEU A 399 -6.82 -0.38 -25.44
CA LEU A 399 -6.20 -1.71 -25.30
C LEU A 399 -4.80 -1.80 -25.93
N GLY A 400 -4.03 -0.72 -25.89
CA GLY A 400 -2.64 -0.71 -26.31
C GLY A 400 -2.29 0.53 -27.11
N GLY A 401 -1.42 0.35 -28.09
CA GLY A 401 -0.94 1.41 -28.96
C GLY A 401 0.39 2.02 -28.54
N GLY A 402 0.74 3.08 -29.23
CA GLY A 402 1.96 3.86 -29.06
C GLY A 402 2.16 4.80 -30.24
N ASP A 403 3.23 5.60 -30.20
CA ASP A 403 3.67 6.40 -31.37
C ASP A 403 4.04 5.52 -32.58
N VAL A 404 4.29 4.24 -32.34
CA VAL A 404 4.46 3.18 -33.33
C VAL A 404 3.54 2.01 -32.97
N ASP A 405 3.16 1.21 -33.98
CA ASP A 405 2.31 0.04 -33.78
C ASP A 405 3.03 -1.01 -32.91
N LEU A 406 2.60 -1.16 -31.66
CA LEU A 406 3.23 -2.00 -30.65
C LEU A 406 2.33 -3.20 -30.31
N PRO A 407 2.69 -4.44 -30.70
CA PRO A 407 1.84 -5.61 -30.51
C PRO A 407 1.79 -6.05 -29.04
N ALA A 408 0.59 -6.16 -28.49
CA ALA A 408 0.31 -6.81 -27.21
C ALA A 408 -0.99 -7.62 -27.28
N ALA A 409 -0.91 -8.91 -26.98
CA ALA A 409 -2.04 -9.85 -27.07
C ALA A 409 -2.92 -9.82 -25.79
N HIS A 410 -3.57 -8.69 -25.52
CA HIS A 410 -4.46 -8.55 -24.38
C HIS A 410 -5.69 -9.45 -24.50
N VAL A 411 -6.30 -9.77 -23.36
CA VAL A 411 -7.48 -10.61 -23.28
C VAL A 411 -8.56 -9.89 -22.49
N VAL A 412 -9.72 -9.66 -23.08
CA VAL A 412 -10.87 -9.02 -22.44
C VAL A 412 -12.06 -9.96 -22.50
N ARG A 413 -12.61 -10.29 -21.33
CA ARG A 413 -13.75 -11.19 -21.21
C ARG A 413 -14.87 -10.61 -20.38
N ASN A 414 -16.10 -10.89 -20.80
CA ASN A 414 -17.30 -10.65 -20.00
C ASN A 414 -17.38 -9.22 -19.44
N SER A 415 -17.09 -8.22 -20.28
CA SER A 415 -16.96 -6.82 -19.87
C SER A 415 -17.90 -5.90 -20.64
N MET A 416 -18.28 -4.76 -20.06
CA MET A 416 -19.24 -3.83 -20.66
C MET A 416 -18.65 -2.43 -20.82
N ALA A 417 -18.87 -1.80 -21.97
CA ALA A 417 -18.53 -0.40 -22.23
C ALA A 417 -19.75 0.36 -22.74
N TRP A 418 -20.17 1.44 -22.06
CA TRP A 418 -21.30 2.25 -22.54
C TRP A 418 -21.21 3.73 -22.17
N ASP A 419 -21.90 4.58 -22.92
CA ASP A 419 -21.95 6.03 -22.71
C ASP A 419 -20.57 6.68 -22.52
N ASN A 420 -19.50 6.16 -23.12
CA ASN A 420 -18.21 6.85 -23.12
C ASN A 420 -18.23 7.95 -24.17
N ALA A 421 -17.37 8.97 -24.06
CA ALA A 421 -17.40 10.13 -24.95
C ALA A 421 -16.96 9.82 -26.40
N THR A 422 -16.23 8.71 -26.59
CA THR A 422 -15.72 8.26 -27.90
C THR A 422 -16.02 6.78 -28.12
N GLY A 423 -15.20 5.88 -27.56
CA GLY A 423 -15.19 4.47 -27.94
C GLY A 423 -15.58 3.50 -26.83
N GLY A 424 -15.98 2.28 -27.21
CA GLY A 424 -16.15 1.15 -26.30
C GLY A 424 -14.83 0.44 -26.03
N PHE A 425 -14.52 -0.56 -26.86
CA PHE A 425 -13.26 -1.33 -26.82
C PHE A 425 -12.41 -0.98 -28.05
N ILE A 426 -11.25 -0.36 -27.83
CA ILE A 426 -10.43 0.24 -28.88
C ILE A 426 -9.02 -0.34 -28.80
N ASP A 427 -8.53 -0.93 -29.90
CA ASP A 427 -7.16 -1.47 -30.00
C ASP A 427 -6.10 -0.36 -29.95
N ASN A 428 -6.46 0.82 -30.42
CA ASN A 428 -5.63 2.02 -30.44
C ASN A 428 -4.32 1.78 -31.19
N ALA A 429 -4.41 1.23 -32.41
CA ALA A 429 -3.25 0.85 -33.24
C ALA A 429 -2.37 -0.28 -32.65
N ASN A 430 -2.88 -1.08 -31.72
CA ASN A 430 -2.21 -2.29 -31.27
C ASN A 430 -2.42 -3.45 -32.28
N PRO A 431 -1.39 -3.91 -33.01
CA PRO A 431 -1.51 -5.01 -33.97
C PRO A 431 -1.50 -6.41 -33.32
N GLY A 432 -1.58 -6.48 -31.99
CA GLY A 432 -1.47 -7.71 -31.22
C GLY A 432 -2.61 -8.70 -31.48
N GLN A 433 -2.35 -9.97 -31.19
CA GLN A 433 -3.34 -11.05 -31.30
C GLN A 433 -4.29 -11.06 -30.10
N MET A 434 -5.15 -10.05 -30.03
CA MET A 434 -6.05 -9.84 -28.89
C MET A 434 -7.20 -10.86 -28.87
N VAL A 435 -7.75 -11.13 -27.68
CA VAL A 435 -8.97 -11.93 -27.53
C VAL A 435 -10.03 -11.11 -26.83
N ILE A 436 -11.19 -10.93 -27.48
CA ILE A 436 -12.34 -10.22 -26.92
C ILE A 436 -13.54 -11.17 -26.94
N ASP A 437 -13.99 -11.60 -25.76
CA ASP A 437 -15.02 -12.63 -25.62
C ASP A 437 -16.15 -12.19 -24.69
N HIS A 438 -17.40 -12.40 -25.12
CA HIS A 438 -18.61 -12.03 -24.38
C HIS A 438 -18.58 -10.58 -23.86
N CYS A 439 -18.11 -9.61 -24.64
CA CYS A 439 -18.14 -8.21 -24.26
C CYS A 439 -19.37 -7.51 -24.84
N THR A 440 -19.86 -6.46 -24.17
CA THR A 440 -20.97 -5.63 -24.66
C THR A 440 -20.55 -4.18 -24.81
N ALA A 441 -20.72 -3.60 -26.00
CA ALA A 441 -20.57 -2.17 -26.25
C ALA A 441 -21.93 -1.54 -26.60
N TRP A 442 -22.34 -0.51 -25.87
CA TRP A 442 -23.64 0.13 -26.03
C TRP A 442 -23.56 1.65 -26.01
N ASP A 443 -24.20 2.31 -26.98
CA ASP A 443 -24.44 3.78 -26.97
C ASP A 443 -23.16 4.64 -26.83
N ASN A 444 -22.03 4.15 -27.34
CA ASN A 444 -20.84 4.99 -27.50
C ASN A 444 -20.97 5.76 -28.84
N PRO A 445 -20.71 7.07 -28.88
CA PRO A 445 -20.90 7.88 -30.09
C PRO A 445 -19.91 7.52 -31.20
N GLY A 446 -18.77 6.94 -30.88
CA GLY A 446 -17.80 6.36 -31.80
C GLY A 446 -17.98 4.85 -31.98
N ALA A 447 -16.87 4.13 -32.08
CA ALA A 447 -16.88 2.69 -32.30
C ALA A 447 -17.22 1.91 -31.01
N GLY A 448 -18.11 0.92 -31.09
CA GLY A 448 -18.34 -0.03 -29.99
C GLY A 448 -17.15 -0.97 -29.81
N PHE A 449 -16.68 -1.53 -30.93
CA PHE A 449 -15.43 -2.29 -31.02
C PHE A 449 -14.63 -1.73 -32.19
N ASP A 450 -13.49 -1.10 -31.92
CA ASP A 450 -12.50 -0.75 -32.93
C ASP A 450 -11.27 -1.64 -32.74
N VAL A 451 -11.11 -2.58 -33.65
CA VAL A 451 -10.00 -3.53 -33.70
C VAL A 451 -9.49 -3.62 -35.13
N ALA A 452 -9.41 -2.45 -35.79
CA ALA A 452 -9.03 -2.31 -37.19
C ALA A 452 -7.56 -2.69 -37.44
N ASP A 453 -6.70 -2.47 -36.47
CA ASP A 453 -5.26 -2.69 -36.55
C ASP A 453 -4.86 -4.03 -35.94
N ALA A 454 -5.66 -4.53 -34.98
CA ALA A 454 -5.42 -5.80 -34.30
C ALA A 454 -5.68 -7.07 -35.15
N ASP A 455 -4.86 -8.10 -34.90
CA ASP A 455 -5.11 -9.48 -35.32
C ASP A 455 -6.04 -10.19 -34.30
N ALA A 456 -7.20 -9.60 -34.02
CA ALA A 456 -8.05 -10.00 -32.89
C ALA A 456 -8.93 -11.24 -33.16
N THR A 457 -9.22 -12.00 -32.10
CA THR A 457 -10.27 -13.03 -32.07
C THR A 457 -11.45 -12.54 -31.24
N LEU A 458 -12.60 -12.33 -31.88
CA LEU A 458 -13.81 -11.80 -31.26
C LEU A 458 -14.91 -12.87 -31.22
N THR A 459 -15.35 -13.27 -30.02
CA THR A 459 -16.40 -14.27 -29.87
C THR A 459 -17.54 -13.79 -29.01
N LYS A 460 -18.78 -14.01 -29.51
CA LYS A 460 -20.01 -13.74 -28.76
C LYS A 460 -20.13 -12.32 -28.19
N ASN A 461 -19.58 -11.32 -28.87
CA ASN A 461 -19.67 -9.92 -28.46
C ASN A 461 -20.96 -9.25 -28.95
N LEU A 462 -21.48 -8.31 -28.17
CA LEU A 462 -22.72 -7.57 -28.44
C LEU A 462 -22.41 -6.09 -28.67
N ALA A 463 -22.71 -5.58 -29.86
CA ALA A 463 -22.60 -4.16 -30.20
C ALA A 463 -23.98 -3.62 -30.56
N VAL A 464 -24.46 -2.61 -29.84
CA VAL A 464 -25.80 -2.03 -30.06
C VAL A 464 -25.73 -0.52 -29.97
N ALA A 465 -26.33 0.18 -30.94
CA ALA A 465 -26.52 1.63 -30.94
C ALA A 465 -25.24 2.48 -30.80
N ASN A 466 -24.06 1.92 -31.09
CA ASN A 466 -22.84 2.73 -31.18
C ASN A 466 -22.82 3.48 -32.53
N GLY A 467 -22.07 4.58 -32.63
CA GLY A 467 -21.90 5.31 -33.89
C GLY A 467 -21.40 4.40 -35.01
N THR A 468 -20.40 3.59 -34.70
CA THR A 468 -20.01 2.40 -35.48
C THR A 468 -20.04 1.20 -34.56
N ASN A 469 -20.84 0.16 -34.86
CA ASN A 469 -20.88 -1.00 -33.96
C ASN A 469 -19.56 -1.76 -33.91
N VAL A 470 -18.93 -1.96 -35.06
CA VAL A 470 -17.69 -2.72 -35.17
C VAL A 470 -16.85 -2.22 -36.34
N SER A 471 -15.54 -2.10 -36.12
CA SER A 471 -14.49 -1.89 -37.11
C SER A 471 -13.48 -3.02 -36.92
N LEU A 472 -13.32 -3.89 -37.93
CA LEU A 472 -12.51 -5.10 -37.85
C LEU A 472 -11.34 -5.04 -38.82
N GLY A 473 -10.15 -5.38 -38.34
CA GLY A 473 -8.98 -5.59 -39.18
C GLY A 473 -9.13 -6.79 -40.09
N SER A 474 -8.44 -6.80 -41.23
CA SER A 474 -8.56 -7.86 -42.24
C SER A 474 -8.12 -9.24 -41.75
N ASN A 475 -7.31 -9.29 -40.71
CA ASN A 475 -6.80 -10.52 -40.09
C ASN A 475 -7.61 -10.92 -38.84
N SER A 476 -8.52 -10.07 -38.39
CA SER A 476 -9.40 -10.39 -37.27
C SER A 476 -10.36 -11.54 -37.63
N SER A 477 -10.67 -12.36 -36.64
CA SER A 477 -11.50 -13.56 -36.79
C SER A 477 -12.45 -13.77 -35.61
N GLY A 478 -13.26 -14.82 -35.68
CA GLY A 478 -14.18 -15.20 -34.61
C GLY A 478 -15.60 -15.44 -35.11
N SER A 479 -16.54 -15.65 -34.18
CA SER A 479 -17.93 -15.95 -34.53
C SER A 479 -18.89 -15.74 -33.36
N GLY A 480 -20.19 -15.74 -33.67
CA GLY A 480 -21.26 -15.62 -32.68
C GLY A 480 -21.45 -14.21 -32.16
N ASN A 481 -20.74 -13.22 -32.73
CA ASN A 481 -20.95 -11.83 -32.38
C ASN A 481 -22.27 -11.33 -32.99
N SER A 482 -22.81 -10.27 -32.41
CA SER A 482 -24.04 -9.61 -32.88
C SER A 482 -24.02 -9.24 -34.37
N TRP A 483 -22.86 -8.86 -34.92
CA TRP A 483 -22.67 -8.53 -36.33
C TRP A 483 -22.54 -9.76 -37.24
N ASP A 484 -22.10 -10.90 -36.73
CA ASP A 484 -22.04 -12.16 -37.49
C ASP A 484 -23.43 -12.80 -37.61
N LEU A 485 -24.19 -12.73 -36.51
CA LEU A 485 -25.52 -13.32 -36.41
C LEU A 485 -26.58 -12.50 -37.16
N GLY A 486 -26.32 -11.21 -37.37
CA GLY A 486 -27.21 -10.29 -38.07
C GLY A 486 -28.52 -10.01 -37.32
N GLY A 487 -29.36 -9.19 -37.94
CA GLY A 487 -30.65 -8.77 -37.37
C GLY A 487 -30.55 -7.58 -36.42
N SER A 488 -31.67 -7.29 -35.74
CA SER A 488 -31.77 -6.19 -34.77
C SER A 488 -31.69 -6.71 -33.35
N TRP A 489 -30.87 -6.06 -32.53
CA TRP A 489 -30.66 -6.40 -31.14
C TRP A 489 -31.41 -5.43 -30.23
N SER A 490 -32.13 -5.95 -29.25
CA SER A 490 -32.79 -5.17 -28.19
C SER A 490 -32.48 -5.78 -26.83
N PHE A 491 -32.50 -4.96 -25.79
CA PHE A 491 -32.15 -5.38 -24.44
C PHE A 491 -33.37 -5.78 -23.62
N ALA A 492 -33.19 -6.77 -22.75
CA ALA A 492 -34.14 -7.12 -21.70
C ALA A 492 -34.28 -6.02 -20.63
N GLY A 493 -33.24 -5.19 -20.47
CA GLY A 493 -33.27 -4.00 -19.61
C GLY A 493 -32.07 -3.09 -19.87
N THR A 494 -32.29 -1.78 -19.71
CA THR A 494 -31.28 -0.72 -19.86
C THR A 494 -31.08 0.09 -18.56
N ASP A 495 -31.67 -0.35 -17.45
CA ASP A 495 -31.42 0.26 -16.14
C ASP A 495 -30.10 -0.26 -15.56
N ALA A 496 -29.10 0.63 -15.51
CA ALA A 496 -27.76 0.34 -15.00
C ALA A 496 -27.69 0.31 -13.45
N SER A 497 -28.74 0.74 -12.74
CA SER A 497 -28.72 0.98 -11.29
C SER A 497 -28.22 -0.20 -10.44
N THR A 498 -28.46 -1.44 -10.89
CA THR A 498 -28.00 -2.63 -10.17
C THR A 498 -26.49 -2.84 -10.29
N ILE A 499 -25.90 -2.61 -11.47
CA ILE A 499 -24.46 -2.84 -11.70
C ILE A 499 -23.59 -1.65 -11.27
N THR A 500 -24.14 -0.44 -11.31
CA THR A 500 -23.48 0.80 -10.85
C THR A 500 -23.72 1.10 -9.37
N GLY A 501 -24.73 0.46 -8.76
CA GLY A 501 -25.05 0.58 -7.35
C GLY A 501 -24.04 -0.09 -6.40
N PRO A 502 -24.41 -0.34 -5.13
CA PRO A 502 -23.51 -1.01 -4.18
C PRO A 502 -23.07 -2.40 -4.66
N ARG A 503 -21.79 -2.71 -4.48
CA ARG A 503 -21.22 -4.06 -4.71
C ARG A 503 -21.84 -5.10 -3.77
N ASN A 504 -21.73 -6.38 -4.14
CA ASN A 504 -22.00 -7.48 -3.22
C ASN A 504 -21.04 -7.46 -2.01
N ALA A 505 -21.36 -8.22 -0.97
CA ALA A 505 -20.52 -8.31 0.23
C ALA A 505 -19.09 -8.80 -0.08
N ASP A 506 -18.94 -9.73 -1.04
CA ASP A 506 -17.64 -10.21 -1.54
C ASP A 506 -16.92 -9.20 -2.45
N GLY A 507 -17.57 -8.10 -2.82
CA GLY A 507 -17.02 -7.04 -3.64
C GLY A 507 -17.35 -7.17 -5.12
N SER A 508 -17.95 -8.28 -5.55
CA SER A 508 -18.33 -8.48 -6.94
C SER A 508 -19.41 -7.47 -7.40
N ILE A 509 -19.42 -7.21 -8.72
CA ILE A 509 -20.51 -6.49 -9.37
C ILE A 509 -21.77 -7.36 -9.31
N ARG A 510 -22.92 -6.75 -9.02
CA ARG A 510 -24.18 -7.49 -8.84
C ARG A 510 -24.71 -8.03 -10.17
N THR A 511 -25.26 -9.24 -10.13
CA THR A 511 -25.97 -9.84 -11.26
C THR A 511 -27.16 -9.02 -11.68
N SER A 512 -27.31 -8.80 -12.99
CA SER A 512 -28.36 -7.95 -13.57
C SER A 512 -28.78 -8.43 -14.96
N THR A 513 -29.99 -8.04 -15.38
CA THR A 513 -30.48 -8.16 -16.76
C THR A 513 -30.03 -7.00 -17.66
N PHE A 514 -29.34 -6.01 -17.09
CA PHE A 514 -28.78 -4.88 -17.81
C PHE A 514 -27.97 -5.35 -19.04
N LEU A 515 -28.32 -4.81 -20.20
CA LEU A 515 -27.73 -5.10 -21.51
C LEU A 515 -27.72 -6.56 -21.93
N ARG A 516 -28.57 -7.40 -21.34
CA ARG A 516 -28.79 -8.76 -21.84
C ARG A 516 -29.72 -8.74 -23.07
N PRO A 517 -29.45 -9.55 -24.11
CA PRO A 517 -30.38 -9.69 -25.24
C PRO A 517 -31.79 -10.12 -24.81
N SER A 518 -32.82 -9.42 -25.29
CA SER A 518 -34.24 -9.73 -25.00
C SER A 518 -34.68 -11.10 -25.52
N ASN A 519 -34.02 -11.60 -26.56
CA ASN A 519 -34.24 -12.91 -27.16
C ASN A 519 -33.53 -14.07 -26.43
N GLY A 520 -32.79 -13.78 -25.36
CA GLY A 520 -32.07 -14.80 -24.57
C GLY A 520 -30.81 -15.37 -25.22
N ALA A 521 -30.34 -14.80 -26.34
CA ALA A 521 -29.14 -15.26 -27.02
C ALA A 521 -27.88 -15.19 -26.12
N ASP A 522 -26.97 -16.14 -26.31
CA ASP A 522 -25.68 -16.23 -25.62
C ASP A 522 -24.63 -15.32 -26.26
N VAL A 523 -24.89 -14.01 -26.18
CA VAL A 523 -24.09 -12.93 -26.76
C VAL A 523 -24.02 -11.78 -25.75
N GLY A 524 -22.85 -11.16 -25.63
CA GLY A 524 -22.57 -10.05 -24.72
C GLY A 524 -22.25 -10.48 -23.31
N ALA A 525 -21.82 -9.51 -22.51
CA ALA A 525 -21.42 -9.69 -21.12
C ALA A 525 -22.61 -9.99 -20.21
N ARG A 526 -22.33 -10.72 -19.13
CA ARG A 526 -23.29 -11.16 -18.12
C ARG A 526 -22.64 -11.14 -16.74
N PHE A 527 -23.20 -10.33 -15.85
CA PHE A 527 -22.92 -10.33 -14.42
C PHE A 527 -23.98 -11.11 -13.68
#